data_AF-R5LA14-F1
#
_entry.id   AF-R5LA14-F1
#
_cell.length_a   1.000
_cell.length_b   1.000
_cell.length_c   1.000
_cell.angle_alpha   90.00
_cell.angle_beta   90.00
_cell.angle_gamma   90.00
#
_symmetry.space_group_name_H-M   'P 1'
#
loop_
_entity.id
_entity.type
_entity.pdbx_description
1 polymer ?
#
loop_
_entity_poly.entity_id
_entity_poly.type
_entity_poly.pdbx_seq_one_letter_code
_entity_poly.pdbx_strand_id
1 'polypeptide(L)'
;MILPFLVCIGVSIGFLVMGIKIRKSDKPAGYYTLIKKPEVDSVKKYNNAISVLWYIASVFIIGNAVPLLFLEKDSPELVKVWIACLIWLVVLVSAYWIIDYVRSVNKKRRRRRIRRKQRVL
;
A
#
# COMPACT_ATOMS: atom_id res chain seq x y z
N MET A 1 -11.09 22.68 -12.94
CA MET A 1 -10.29 21.67 -12.24
C MET A 1 -10.86 21.16 -10.91
N ILE A 2 -11.98 21.72 -10.41
CA ILE A 2 -12.52 21.34 -9.09
C ILE A 2 -13.04 19.89 -9.06
N LEU A 3 -13.70 19.43 -10.12
CA LEU A 3 -14.22 18.06 -10.18
C LEU A 3 -13.13 16.97 -10.00
N PRO A 4 -12.02 16.95 -10.76
CA PRO A 4 -10.97 15.95 -10.54
C PRO A 4 -10.32 16.06 -9.16
N PHE A 5 -10.19 17.27 -8.61
CA PHE A 5 -9.72 17.47 -7.24
C PHE A 5 -10.64 16.80 -6.20
N LEU A 6 -11.97 16.99 -6.32
CA LEU A 6 -12.94 16.37 -5.42
C LEU A 6 -12.91 14.83 -5.52
N VAL A 7 -12.72 14.29 -6.72
CA VAL A 7 -12.51 12.84 -6.92
C VAL A 7 -11.26 12.37 -6.18
N CYS A 8 -10.13 13.09 -6.30
CA CYS A 8 -8.90 12.76 -5.58
C CYS A 8 -9.08 12.80 -4.05
N ILE A 9 -9.83 13.76 -3.52
CA ILE A 9 -10.18 13.80 -2.10
C ILE A 9 -10.98 12.56 -1.70
N GLY A 10 -12.03 12.22 -2.45
CA GLY A 10 -12.85 11.03 -2.15
C GLY A 10 -12.02 9.74 -2.13
N VAL A 11 -11.16 9.56 -3.13
CA VAL A 11 -10.24 8.40 -3.19
C VAL A 11 -9.27 8.40 -2.01
N SER A 12 -8.70 9.55 -1.66
CA SER A 12 -7.77 9.66 -0.55
C SER A 12 -8.43 9.32 0.80
N ILE A 13 -9.65 9.79 1.03
CA ILE A 13 -10.44 9.41 2.22
C ILE A 13 -10.68 7.90 2.23
N GLY A 14 -11.04 7.30 1.09
CA GLY A 14 -11.20 5.86 0.95
C GLY A 14 -9.94 5.09 1.35
N PHE A 15 -8.76 5.56 0.92
CA PHE A 15 -7.49 4.96 1.28
C PHE A 15 -7.17 5.07 2.77
N LEU A 16 -7.48 6.22 3.37
CA LEU A 16 -7.29 6.45 4.80
C LEU A 16 -8.19 5.52 5.64
N VAL A 17 -9.47 5.41 5.27
CA VAL A 17 -10.42 4.49 5.92
C VAL A 17 -9.97 3.04 5.79
N MET A 18 -9.49 2.63 4.61
CA MET A 18 -8.93 1.29 4.40
C MET A 18 -7.70 1.04 5.26
N GLY A 19 -6.78 1.99 5.34
CA GLY A 19 -5.62 1.93 6.23
C GLY A 19 -6.02 1.71 7.70
N ILE A 20 -7.02 2.44 8.19
CA ILE A 20 -7.54 2.29 9.57
C ILE A 20 -8.16 0.91 9.78
N LYS A 21 -9.01 0.45 8.85
CA LYS A 21 -9.66 -0.87 8.93
C LYS A 21 -8.63 -1.99 8.94
N ILE A 22 -7.62 -1.92 8.07
CA ILE A 22 -6.52 -2.89 8.02
C ILE A 22 -5.75 -2.90 9.33
N ARG A 23 -5.39 -1.73 9.87
CA ARG A 23 -4.62 -1.62 11.11
C ARG A 23 -5.30 -2.25 12.32
N LYS A 24 -6.64 -2.16 12.38
CA LYS A 24 -7.47 -2.74 13.45
C LYS A 24 -7.85 -4.20 13.17
N SER A 25 -7.54 -4.76 12.00
CA SER A 25 -7.97 -6.11 11.66
C SER A 25 -7.11 -7.18 12.32
N ASP A 26 -7.75 -8.20 12.88
CA ASP A 26 -7.10 -9.42 13.37
C ASP A 26 -6.81 -10.44 12.26
N LYS A 27 -7.30 -10.18 11.05
CA LYS A 27 -7.04 -11.02 9.87
C LYS A 27 -5.96 -10.35 9.02
N PRO A 28 -5.05 -11.11 8.40
CA PRO A 28 -4.07 -10.54 7.49
C PRO A 28 -4.78 -9.86 6.31
N ALA A 29 -4.43 -8.59 6.08
CA ALA A 29 -4.95 -7.83 4.96
C ALA A 29 -4.46 -8.40 3.62
N GLY A 30 -5.40 -8.84 2.79
CA GLY A 30 -5.10 -9.07 1.37
C GLY A 30 -5.09 -7.72 0.66
N TYR A 31 -4.04 -7.43 -0.11
CA TYR A 31 -4.04 -6.27 -1.01
C TYR A 31 -4.84 -6.57 -2.29
N TYR A 32 -4.92 -7.86 -2.67
CA TYR A 32 -5.75 -8.37 -3.76
C TYR A 32 -6.91 -9.20 -3.20
N THR A 33 -8.12 -8.94 -3.68
CA THR A 33 -9.37 -9.58 -3.22
C THR A 33 -9.49 -11.07 -3.58
N LEU A 34 -8.73 -11.53 -4.58
CA LEU A 34 -8.82 -12.90 -5.13
C LEU A 34 -7.58 -13.76 -4.86
N ILE A 35 -6.61 -13.27 -4.09
CA ILE A 35 -5.39 -14.02 -3.77
C ILE A 35 -5.52 -14.61 -2.37
N LYS A 36 -5.07 -15.86 -2.23
CA LYS A 36 -5.02 -16.56 -0.95
C LYS A 36 -4.31 -15.67 0.08
N LYS A 37 -4.98 -15.39 1.19
CA LYS A 37 -4.44 -14.47 2.20
C LYS A 37 -3.05 -14.92 2.64
N PRO A 38 -2.08 -14.00 2.74
CA PRO A 38 -0.72 -14.37 3.10
C PRO A 38 -0.73 -14.93 4.53
N GLU A 39 -0.21 -16.16 4.68
CA GLU A 39 0.00 -16.75 5.99
C GLU A 39 1.19 -16.08 6.67
N VAL A 40 0.90 -15.23 7.65
CA VAL A 40 1.88 -14.37 8.32
C VAL A 40 2.12 -14.76 9.78
N ASP A 41 3.39 -14.73 10.21
CA ASP A 41 3.80 -15.03 11.59
C ASP A 41 3.23 -14.04 12.62
N SER A 42 3.06 -12.78 12.22
CA SER A 42 2.43 -11.74 13.03
C SER A 42 1.53 -10.88 12.15
N VAL A 43 0.21 -11.03 12.37
CA VAL A 43 -0.83 -10.25 11.70
C VAL A 43 -0.71 -8.77 12.09
N LYS A 44 -0.49 -8.46 13.36
CA LYS A 44 -0.35 -7.08 13.84
C LYS A 44 0.78 -6.32 13.14
N LYS A 45 1.98 -6.91 13.06
CA LYS A 45 3.12 -6.28 12.35
C LYS A 45 2.86 -6.15 10.85
N TYR A 46 2.12 -7.10 10.26
CA TYR A 46 1.79 -7.09 8.84
C TYR A 46 0.84 -5.95 8.51
N ASN A 47 -0.29 -5.93 9.21
CA ASN A 47 -1.35 -4.97 9.03
C ASN A 47 -0.86 -3.56 9.36
N ASN A 48 0.06 -3.40 10.32
CA ASN A 48 0.72 -2.11 10.54
C ASN A 48 1.54 -1.65 9.31
N ALA A 49 2.34 -2.53 8.70
CA ALA A 49 3.11 -2.17 7.50
C ALA A 49 2.21 -1.86 6.30
N ILE A 50 1.17 -2.67 6.08
CA ILE A 50 0.20 -2.44 5.02
C ILE A 50 -0.57 -1.14 5.26
N SER A 51 -1.10 -0.91 6.47
CA SER A 51 -1.83 0.34 6.78
C SER A 51 -0.98 1.59 6.57
N VAL A 52 0.33 1.55 6.89
CA VAL A 52 1.25 2.65 6.59
C VAL A 52 1.34 2.92 5.08
N LEU A 53 1.40 1.87 4.24
CA LEU A 53 1.34 2.06 2.77
C LEU A 53 0.06 2.77 2.33
N TRP A 54 -1.09 2.40 2.91
CA TRP A 54 -2.38 3.04 2.59
C TRP A 54 -2.42 4.51 3.04
N TYR A 55 -1.83 4.84 4.20
CA TYR A 55 -1.72 6.23 4.66
C TYR A 55 -0.81 7.07 3.76
N ILE A 56 0.35 6.52 3.38
CA ILE A 56 1.28 7.18 2.46
C ILE A 56 0.60 7.44 1.11
N ALA A 57 -0.15 6.48 0.58
CA ALA A 57 -0.90 6.64 -0.66
C ALA A 57 -1.96 7.76 -0.55
N SER A 58 -2.69 7.83 0.57
CA SER A 58 -3.68 8.88 0.84
C SER A 58 -3.04 10.27 0.86
N VAL A 59 -1.95 10.46 1.62
CA VAL A 59 -1.24 11.74 1.70
C VAL A 59 -0.69 12.16 0.34
N PHE A 60 -0.13 11.22 -0.42
CA PHE A 60 0.42 11.50 -1.74
C PHE A 60 -0.64 11.96 -2.74
N ILE A 61 -1.81 11.31 -2.77
CA ILE A 61 -2.92 11.71 -3.64
C ILE A 61 -3.35 13.14 -3.33
N ILE A 62 -3.49 13.50 -2.05
CA ILE A 62 -3.85 14.87 -1.69
C ILE A 62 -2.76 15.85 -2.12
N GLY A 63 -1.49 15.53 -1.84
CA GLY A 63 -0.36 16.39 -2.19
C GLY A 63 -0.25 16.69 -3.69
N ASN A 64 -0.51 15.70 -4.54
CA ASN A 64 -0.51 15.87 -6.00
C ASN A 64 -1.83 16.46 -6.53
N ALA A 65 -2.92 16.31 -5.78
CA ALA A 65 -4.21 16.89 -6.16
C ALA A 65 -4.28 18.39 -5.87
N VAL A 66 -3.60 18.90 -4.85
CA VAL A 66 -3.59 20.35 -4.52
C VAL A 66 -3.17 21.21 -5.73
N PRO A 67 -2.08 20.91 -6.46
CA PRO A 67 -1.75 21.61 -7.70
C PRO A 67 -2.87 21.65 -8.73
N LEU A 68 -3.73 20.62 -8.82
CA LEU A 68 -4.85 20.61 -9.78
C LEU A 68 -5.77 21.82 -9.59
N LEU A 69 -5.93 22.34 -8.37
CA LEU A 69 -6.81 23.50 -8.11
C LEU A 69 -6.35 24.77 -8.83
N PHE A 70 -5.06 24.89 -9.12
CA PHE A 70 -4.44 26.10 -9.67
C PHE A 70 -4.08 25.97 -11.16
N LEU A 71 -4.20 24.77 -11.74
CA LEU A 71 -3.85 24.51 -13.14
C LEU A 71 -5.03 24.76 -14.08
N GLU A 72 -4.72 25.30 -15.26
CA GLU A 72 -5.68 25.38 -16.37
C GLU A 72 -5.85 24.02 -17.06
N LYS A 73 -7.02 23.80 -17.68
CA LYS A 73 -7.41 22.50 -18.27
C LYS A 73 -6.44 21.92 -19.29
N ASP A 74 -5.77 22.79 -20.03
CA ASP A 74 -4.91 22.41 -21.15
C ASP A 74 -3.43 22.68 -20.84
N SER A 75 -3.09 22.94 -19.57
CA SER A 75 -1.69 23.17 -19.18
C SER A 75 -0.86 21.88 -19.33
N PRO A 76 0.35 21.96 -19.92
CA PRO A 76 1.28 20.82 -19.95
C PRO A 76 1.72 20.35 -18.55
N GLU A 77 1.49 21.16 -17.51
CA GLU A 77 1.79 20.79 -16.11
C GLU A 77 0.81 19.73 -15.58
N LEU A 78 -0.42 19.67 -16.10
CA LEU A 78 -1.36 18.59 -15.79
C LEU A 78 -0.78 17.24 -16.19
N VAL A 79 -0.12 17.17 -17.34
CA VAL A 79 0.52 15.93 -17.83
C VAL A 79 1.58 15.47 -16.84
N LYS A 80 2.37 16.38 -16.26
CA LYS A 80 3.38 16.06 -15.24
C LYS A 80 2.75 15.50 -13.98
N VAL A 81 1.63 16.06 -13.51
CA VAL A 81 0.89 15.56 -12.34
C VAL A 81 0.37 14.13 -12.59
N TRP A 82 -0.19 13.86 -13.77
CA TRP A 82 -0.66 12.51 -14.13
C TRP A 82 0.49 11.50 -14.21
N ILE A 83 1.63 11.88 -14.80
CA ILE A 83 2.83 11.03 -14.85
C ILE A 83 3.33 10.72 -13.43
N ALA A 84 3.38 11.72 -12.54
CA ALA A 84 3.78 11.52 -11.15
C ALA A 84 2.85 10.54 -10.42
N CYS A 85 1.53 10.66 -10.62
CA CYS A 85 0.53 9.72 -10.09
C CYS A 85 0.76 8.28 -10.61
N LEU A 86 1.06 8.10 -11.90
CA LEU A 86 1.33 6.78 -12.48
C LEU A 86 2.60 6.15 -11.92
N ILE A 87 3.70 6.91 -11.85
CA ILE A 87 4.96 6.45 -11.24
C ILE A 87 4.70 6.01 -9.79
N TRP A 88 3.91 6.79 -9.05
CA TRP A 88 3.60 6.47 -7.68
C TRP A 88 2.78 5.18 -7.51
N LEU A 89 1.82 4.95 -8.41
CA LEU A 89 1.06 3.70 -8.48
C LEU A 89 2.00 2.49 -8.62
N VAL A 90 3.01 2.58 -9.49
CA VAL A 90 4.03 1.54 -9.67
C VAL A 90 4.85 1.35 -8.39
N VAL A 91 5.24 2.43 -7.71
CA VAL A 91 5.98 2.36 -6.43
C VAL A 91 5.16 1.66 -5.35
N LEU A 92 3.86 1.97 -5.23
CA LEU A 92 2.98 1.35 -4.24
C LEU A 92 2.80 -0.16 -4.48
N VAL A 93 2.58 -0.57 -5.73
CA VAL A 93 2.48 -1.98 -6.10
C VAL A 93 3.79 -2.72 -5.81
N SER A 94 4.92 -2.10 -6.17
CA SER A 94 6.24 -2.67 -5.93
C SER A 94 6.53 -2.81 -4.43
N ALA A 95 6.22 -1.79 -3.64
CA ALA A 95 6.38 -1.83 -2.19
C ALA A 95 5.51 -2.92 -1.56
N TYR A 96 4.28 -3.10 -2.03
CA TYR A 96 3.43 -4.20 -1.58
C TYR A 96 4.07 -5.57 -1.90
N TRP A 97 4.52 -5.77 -3.13
CA TRP A 97 5.20 -7.01 -3.54
C TRP A 97 6.45 -7.28 -2.73
N ILE A 98 7.26 -6.26 -2.44
CA ILE A 98 8.45 -6.41 -1.59
C ILE A 98 8.06 -6.87 -0.18
N ILE A 99 7.05 -6.24 0.44
CA ILE A 99 6.58 -6.62 1.77
C ILE A 99 6.11 -8.08 1.79
N ASP A 100 5.36 -8.49 0.78
CA ASP A 100 4.85 -9.86 0.67
C ASP A 100 5.98 -10.87 0.40
N TYR A 101 6.86 -10.57 -0.55
CA TYR A 101 8.02 -11.39 -0.90
C TYR A 101 8.97 -11.58 0.27
N VAL A 102 9.41 -10.50 0.93
CA VAL A 102 10.33 -10.53 2.08
C VAL A 102 9.76 -11.40 3.20
N ARG A 103 8.44 -11.34 3.43
CA ARG A 103 7.77 -12.20 4.41
C ARG A 103 7.76 -13.66 4.01
N SER A 104 7.46 -13.96 2.74
CA SER A 104 7.49 -15.34 2.24
C SER A 104 8.88 -15.99 2.44
N VAL A 105 9.95 -15.22 2.22
CA VAL A 105 11.34 -15.64 2.40
C VAL A 105 11.69 -15.84 3.87
N ASN A 106 11.35 -14.89 4.73
CA ASN A 106 11.62 -14.97 6.17
C ASN A 106 10.94 -16.18 6.82
N LYS A 107 9.72 -16.50 6.40
CA LYS A 107 9.00 -17.70 6.85
C LYS A 107 9.74 -18.99 6.45
N LYS A 108 10.15 -19.11 5.18
CA LYS A 108 10.95 -20.26 4.69
C LYS A 108 12.25 -20.41 5.48
N ARG A 109 12.98 -19.31 5.73
CA ARG A 109 14.20 -19.32 6.55
C ARG A 109 13.95 -19.80 7.98
N ARG A 110 12.86 -19.36 8.62
CA ARG A 110 12.52 -19.76 9.99
C ARG A 110 12.16 -21.25 10.10
N ARG A 111 11.33 -21.78 9.18
CA ARG A 111 11.02 -23.23 9.13
C ARG A 111 12.29 -24.07 8.98
N ARG A 112 13.25 -23.62 8.17
CA ARG A 112 14.56 -24.28 8.04
C ARG A 112 15.36 -24.26 9.35
N ARG A 113 15.35 -23.15 10.11
CA ARG A 113 16.02 -23.07 11.42
C ARG A 113 15.41 -24.02 12.46
N ILE A 114 14.08 -24.11 12.53
CA ILE A 114 13.40 -25.02 13.47
C ILE A 114 13.73 -26.49 13.14
N ARG A 115 13.64 -26.88 11.86
CA ARG A 115 14.01 -28.24 11.40
C ARG A 115 15.49 -28.59 11.60
N ARG A 116 16.38 -27.60 11.68
CA ARG A 116 17.79 -27.82 12.03
C ARG A 116 17.94 -28.06 13.53
N LYS A 117 17.28 -27.25 14.37
CA LYS A 117 17.32 -27.44 15.83
C LYS A 117 16.76 -28.80 16.27
N GLN A 118 15.68 -29.27 15.64
CA GLN A 118 15.09 -30.59 15.92
C GLN A 118 15.91 -31.78 15.41
N ARG A 119 16.95 -31.56 14.59
CA ARG A 119 17.85 -32.63 14.12
C ARG A 119 19.14 -32.74 14.92
N VAL A 120 19.38 -31.79 15.83
CA VAL A 120 20.59 -31.70 16.66
C VAL A 120 20.27 -32.05 18.13
N LEU A 121 18.98 -32.14 18.47
CA LEU A 121 18.44 -32.72 19.70
C LEU A 121 17.99 -34.15 19.40
#